data_AF-A0A9D5PK42-F1
#
_entry.id   AF-A0A9D5PK42-F1
#
_cell.length_a   1.000
_cell.length_b   1.000
_cell.length_c   1.000
_cell.angle_alpha   90.00
_cell.angle_beta   90.00
_cell.angle_gamma   90.00
#
_symmetry.space_group_name_H-M   'P 1'
#
loop_
_entity.id
_entity.type
_entity.pdbx_description
1 polymer ?
#
loop_
_entity_poly.entity_id
_entity_poly.type
_entity_poly.pdbx_seq_one_letter_code
_entity_poly.pdbx_strand_id
1 'polypeptide(L)'
;MKVGCPKCGQHYDVDASMLDRYFRCTECKTLFLGLNAKSVKPVKYKRKNKSAAEDGSAEDELLQNEDNLVAGQEDGALDEAQIASAGQDDQAAEQVDDGADSEFKKIQPVLSDVQFDSEEDVEPLQALPKVNWQLWGMLAMAGLCLIVLVMSWVCSSRCSARINTLEQQIKNNGAAGEKLDLLERRLEGMLSEIMRVRERLEKVEQLENRFNARLKEETSALERNQQALSSQVKIQNSKLEMFDRLARELEEVLKRLNEEEKKLDDAGRMRIRRRR
;
A
#
# COMPACT_ATOMS: atom_id res chain seq x y z
N MET A 1 -30.87 -16.23 3.22
CA MET A 1 -30.56 -15.94 1.80
C MET A 1 -29.31 -16.72 1.43
N LYS A 2 -29.08 -17.08 0.15
CA LYS A 2 -27.87 -17.83 -0.24
C LYS A 2 -26.84 -16.92 -0.90
N VAL A 3 -25.61 -16.94 -0.41
CA VAL A 3 -24.46 -16.25 -1.03
C VAL A 3 -23.49 -17.30 -1.55
N GLY A 4 -23.09 -17.19 -2.82
CA GLY A 4 -22.14 -18.10 -3.45
C GLY A 4 -20.71 -17.57 -3.38
N CYS A 5 -19.74 -18.43 -3.03
CA CYS A 5 -18.33 -18.09 -3.15
C CYS A 5 -17.95 -18.00 -4.64
N PRO A 6 -17.34 -16.89 -5.11
CA PRO A 6 -17.01 -16.71 -6.53
C PRO A 6 -15.92 -17.66 -7.05
N LYS A 7 -15.11 -18.24 -6.15
CA LYS A 7 -13.97 -19.07 -6.52
C LYS A 7 -14.31 -20.56 -6.62
N CYS A 8 -15.09 -21.10 -5.68
CA CYS A 8 -15.43 -22.52 -5.63
C CYS A 8 -16.92 -22.83 -5.87
N GLY A 9 -17.79 -21.81 -5.96
CA GLY A 9 -19.22 -22.00 -6.19
C GLY A 9 -20.00 -22.57 -5.00
N GLN A 10 -19.39 -22.72 -3.82
CA GLN A 10 -20.11 -23.15 -2.63
C GLN A 10 -21.10 -22.09 -2.14
N HIS A 11 -22.27 -22.54 -1.69
CA HIS A 11 -23.36 -21.67 -1.25
C HIS A 11 -23.47 -21.71 0.27
N TYR A 12 -23.55 -20.53 0.88
CA TYR A 12 -23.73 -20.35 2.32
C TYR A 12 -25.09 -19.73 2.59
N ASP A 13 -25.79 -20.22 3.61
CA ASP A 13 -27.00 -19.58 4.11
C ASP A 13 -26.61 -18.42 5.04
N VAL A 14 -27.05 -17.22 4.68
CA VAL A 14 -26.67 -15.96 5.32
C VAL A 14 -27.94 -15.17 5.67
N ASP A 15 -27.94 -14.58 6.86
CA ASP A 15 -29.01 -13.70 7.34
C ASP A 15 -28.93 -12.30 6.70
N ALA A 16 -30.03 -11.55 6.72
CA ALA A 16 -30.08 -10.21 6.13
C ALA A 16 -29.12 -9.22 6.82
N SER A 17 -28.85 -9.40 8.11
CA SER A 17 -27.91 -8.59 8.90
C SER A 17 -26.43 -8.82 8.55
N MET A 18 -26.16 -9.85 7.76
CA MET A 18 -24.82 -10.30 7.39
C MET A 18 -24.45 -9.91 5.95
N LEU A 19 -25.36 -9.28 5.21
CA LEU A 19 -25.06 -8.63 3.94
C LEU A 19 -24.05 -7.48 4.16
N ASP A 20 -23.22 -7.19 3.16
CA ASP A 20 -22.14 -6.20 3.19
C ASP A 20 -20.96 -6.49 4.16
N ARG A 21 -20.89 -7.70 4.72
CA ARG A 21 -19.71 -8.19 5.45
C ARG A 21 -18.84 -9.10 4.58
N TYR A 22 -17.56 -9.18 4.92
CA TYR A 22 -16.63 -10.12 4.30
C TYR A 22 -16.76 -11.52 4.92
N PHE A 23 -16.94 -12.52 4.08
CA PHE A 23 -16.98 -13.94 4.45
C PHE A 23 -15.71 -14.63 4.01
N ARG A 24 -15.18 -15.51 4.86
CA ARG A 24 -14.10 -16.42 4.48
C ARG A 24 -14.72 -17.75 4.05
N CYS A 25 -14.50 -18.13 2.80
CA CYS A 25 -14.93 -19.45 2.32
C CYS A 25 -14.24 -20.57 3.11
N THR A 26 -15.01 -21.53 3.62
CA THR A 26 -14.49 -22.69 4.36
C THR A 26 -13.62 -23.60 3.49
N GLU A 27 -13.97 -23.75 2.21
CA GLU A 27 -13.24 -24.62 1.28
C GLU A 27 -11.97 -23.96 0.73
N CYS A 28 -12.08 -22.77 0.14
CA CYS A 28 -10.98 -22.15 -0.60
C CYS A 28 -10.24 -21.04 0.17
N LYS A 29 -10.61 -20.79 1.44
CA LYS A 29 -10.05 -19.78 2.35
C LYS A 29 -10.01 -18.34 1.82
N THR A 30 -10.67 -18.08 0.70
CA THR A 30 -10.70 -16.76 0.05
C THR A 30 -11.77 -15.90 0.72
N LEU A 31 -11.44 -14.63 0.99
CA LEU A 31 -12.38 -13.64 1.50
C LEU A 31 -13.20 -13.08 0.33
N PHE A 32 -14.52 -12.99 0.50
CA PHE A 32 -15.42 -12.39 -0.49
C PHE A 32 -16.54 -11.61 0.21
N LEU A 33 -17.04 -10.56 -0.44
CA LEU A 33 -18.12 -9.73 0.09
C LEU A 33 -19.47 -10.42 -0.12
N GLY A 34 -20.30 -10.48 0.93
CA GLY A 34 -21.62 -11.09 0.89
C GLY A 34 -22.63 -10.25 0.11
N LEU A 35 -22.52 -10.23 -1.22
CA LEU A 35 -23.46 -9.51 -2.08
C LEU A 35 -24.71 -10.36 -2.33
N ASN A 36 -25.87 -9.71 -2.28
CA ASN A 36 -27.15 -10.36 -2.52
C ASN A 36 -27.22 -10.84 -3.98
N ALA A 37 -27.27 -12.15 -4.20
CA ALA A 37 -27.21 -12.75 -5.54
C ALA A 37 -28.34 -12.28 -6.49
N LYS A 38 -29.42 -11.70 -5.96
CA LYS A 38 -30.53 -11.15 -6.78
C LYS A 38 -30.18 -9.86 -7.53
N SER A 39 -29.11 -9.15 -7.20
CA SER A 39 -28.75 -7.88 -7.86
C SER A 39 -27.61 -7.98 -8.89
N VAL A 40 -26.90 -9.11 -8.96
CA VAL A 40 -25.80 -9.26 -9.92
C VAL A 40 -26.33 -9.85 -11.23
N LYS A 41 -26.74 -8.97 -12.16
CA LYS A 41 -27.00 -9.39 -13.55
C LYS A 41 -25.70 -10.03 -14.09
N PRO A 42 -25.73 -11.26 -14.64
CA PRO A 42 -24.54 -11.90 -15.17
C PRO A 42 -23.96 -11.04 -16.29
N VAL A 43 -22.77 -10.47 -16.07
CA VAL A 43 -22.03 -9.74 -17.10
C VAL A 43 -21.56 -10.77 -18.12
N LYS A 44 -22.31 -10.92 -19.22
CA LYS A 44 -21.87 -11.71 -20.37
C LYS A 44 -20.70 -10.97 -21.01
N TYR A 45 -19.47 -11.35 -20.67
CA TYR A 45 -18.30 -10.94 -21.42
C TYR A 45 -18.35 -11.57 -22.82
N LYS A 46 -18.87 -10.82 -23.80
CA LYS A 46 -18.65 -11.14 -25.22
C LYS A 46 -17.16 -10.94 -25.49
N ARG A 47 -16.42 -12.06 -25.57
CA ARG A 47 -15.04 -12.10 -26.04
C ARG A 47 -15.03 -11.62 -27.50
N LYS A 48 -14.77 -10.33 -27.73
CA LYS A 48 -14.50 -9.82 -29.08
C LYS A 48 -13.10 -10.29 -29.48
N ASN A 49 -13.03 -11.37 -30.25
CA ASN A 49 -11.82 -11.70 -31.00
C ASN A 49 -11.66 -10.61 -32.07
N LYS A 50 -10.75 -9.66 -31.81
CA LYS A 50 -10.33 -8.64 -32.77
C LYS A 50 -9.17 -9.22 -33.57
N SER A 51 -9.48 -9.91 -34.65
CA SER A 51 -8.50 -10.19 -35.72
C SER A 51 -8.24 -8.88 -36.47
N ALA A 52 -6.95 -8.61 -36.66
CA ALA A 52 -6.42 -7.48 -37.39
C ALA A 52 -6.82 -7.53 -38.87
N ALA A 53 -7.19 -6.38 -39.43
CA ALA A 53 -6.88 -5.93 -40.78
C ALA A 53 -7.39 -4.50 -40.99
N GLU A 54 -6.44 -3.62 -41.35
CA GLU A 54 -6.55 -2.56 -42.36
C GLU A 54 -7.39 -1.29 -42.08
N ASP A 55 -6.63 -0.19 -41.96
CA ASP A 55 -6.71 1.06 -42.72
C ASP A 55 -8.05 1.75 -42.98
N GLY A 56 -8.11 3.02 -42.57
CA GLY A 56 -8.91 4.04 -43.25
C GLY A 56 -9.73 4.94 -42.33
N SER A 57 -9.22 6.15 -42.10
CA SER A 57 -9.95 7.42 -42.26
C SER A 57 -11.41 7.49 -41.77
N ALA A 58 -11.66 8.24 -40.70
CA ALA A 58 -12.46 9.47 -40.75
C ALA A 58 -12.60 10.07 -39.34
N GLU A 59 -12.39 11.38 -39.30
CA GLU A 59 -12.65 12.28 -38.19
C GLU A 59 -14.17 12.46 -37.95
N ASP A 60 -14.49 13.17 -36.88
CA ASP A 60 -15.81 13.73 -36.55
C ASP A 60 -16.93 12.77 -36.11
N GLU A 61 -17.13 12.68 -34.78
CA GLU A 61 -18.47 12.80 -34.20
C GLU A 61 -18.35 13.23 -32.72
N LEU A 62 -18.24 14.54 -32.55
CA LEU A 62 -18.48 15.29 -31.33
C LEU A 62 -19.99 15.44 -31.10
N LEU A 63 -20.39 15.38 -29.82
CA LEU A 63 -21.59 15.98 -29.24
C LEU A 63 -22.94 15.39 -29.64
N GLN A 64 -23.49 14.57 -28.73
CA GLN A 64 -24.88 14.67 -28.25
C GLN A 64 -25.13 13.56 -27.23
N ASN A 65 -25.30 13.93 -25.96
CA ASN A 65 -26.16 13.26 -24.96
C ASN A 65 -26.07 14.01 -23.62
N GLU A 66 -26.34 15.31 -23.65
CA GLU A 66 -26.84 16.05 -22.49
C GLU A 66 -28.30 16.30 -22.78
N ASP A 67 -29.18 15.56 -22.10
CA ASP A 67 -30.59 15.88 -21.82
C ASP A 67 -31.33 14.59 -21.47
N ASN A 68 -31.34 14.24 -20.18
CA ASN A 68 -32.46 13.52 -19.61
C ASN A 68 -32.59 13.85 -18.11
N LEU A 69 -33.44 14.87 -17.87
CA LEU A 69 -34.53 14.88 -16.87
C LEU A 69 -34.25 14.12 -15.57
N VAL A 70 -33.94 14.79 -14.45
CA VAL A 70 -34.85 15.60 -13.62
C VAL A 70 -36.19 14.90 -13.37
N ALA A 71 -36.19 14.00 -12.38
CA ALA A 71 -37.27 13.76 -11.44
C ALA A 71 -36.57 13.57 -10.08
N GLY A 72 -36.74 14.41 -9.06
CA GLY A 72 -37.99 14.99 -8.59
C GLY A 72 -38.65 14.01 -7.64
N GLN A 73 -38.05 13.75 -6.48
CA GLN A 73 -38.76 13.20 -5.34
C GLN A 73 -38.09 13.67 -4.03
N GLU A 74 -38.66 14.75 -3.49
CA GLU A 74 -38.54 15.14 -2.09
C GLU A 74 -39.27 14.10 -1.23
N ASP A 75 -38.71 13.80 -0.05
CA ASP A 75 -39.40 13.57 1.23
C ASP A 75 -38.53 12.69 2.14
N GLY A 76 -38.19 13.19 3.33
CA GLY A 76 -37.71 12.32 4.41
C GLY A 76 -36.75 12.92 5.42
N ALA A 77 -37.26 13.87 6.21
CA ALA A 77 -37.05 14.02 7.65
C ALA A 77 -35.77 13.47 8.35
N LEU A 78 -35.08 14.41 9.02
CA LEU A 78 -34.60 14.33 10.42
C LEU A 78 -33.77 13.12 10.84
N ASP A 79 -32.49 13.36 11.13
CA ASP A 79 -31.95 13.18 12.50
C ASP A 79 -30.57 13.84 12.61
N GLU A 80 -30.55 15.02 13.24
CA GLU A 80 -29.35 15.64 13.79
C GLU A 80 -28.92 14.86 15.04
N ALA A 81 -28.04 13.87 14.87
CA ALA A 81 -27.29 13.30 15.97
C ALA A 81 -25.93 13.99 16.07
N GLN A 82 -25.81 14.75 17.15
CA GLN A 82 -24.59 15.38 17.68
C GLN A 82 -23.40 14.41 17.64
N ILE A 83 -22.33 14.77 16.94
CA ILE A 83 -21.00 14.20 17.18
C ILE A 83 -20.16 15.30 17.81
N ALA A 84 -20.07 15.22 19.13
CA ALA A 84 -19.14 15.98 19.94
C ALA A 84 -17.71 15.66 19.51
N SER A 85 -16.98 16.70 19.12
CA SER A 85 -15.54 16.69 18.92
C SER A 85 -14.83 16.51 20.26
N ALA A 86 -14.42 15.29 20.58
CA ALA A 86 -13.39 15.03 21.56
C ALA A 86 -12.03 15.17 20.86
N GLY A 87 -11.24 16.16 21.29
CA GLY A 87 -9.84 16.28 20.91
C GLY A 87 -9.03 15.14 21.50
N GLN A 88 -8.12 14.59 20.70
CA GLN A 88 -7.00 13.77 21.17
C GLN A 88 -5.72 14.35 20.59
N ASP A 89 -5.01 15.04 21.47
CA ASP A 89 -3.59 15.34 21.35
C ASP A 89 -2.81 14.03 21.52
N ASP A 90 -2.29 13.48 20.42
CA ASP A 90 -1.30 12.40 20.46
C ASP A 90 0.01 12.91 19.85
N GLN A 91 0.74 13.70 20.64
CA GLN A 91 2.20 13.86 20.50
C GLN A 91 2.87 12.97 21.54
N ALA A 92 3.35 11.80 21.12
CA ALA A 92 4.29 11.01 21.91
C ALA A 92 5.27 10.29 20.97
N ALA A 93 6.38 10.97 20.74
CA ALA A 93 7.74 10.49 20.57
C ALA A 93 7.96 9.06 20.02
N GLU A 94 8.52 9.03 18.81
CA GLU A 94 9.48 8.02 18.35
C GLU A 94 10.49 7.67 19.45
N GLN A 95 10.47 6.41 19.88
CA GLN A 95 11.67 5.71 20.37
C GLN A 95 12.05 4.69 19.30
N VAL A 96 13.09 5.03 18.55
CA VAL A 96 13.75 4.12 17.62
C VAL A 96 14.71 3.24 18.43
N ASP A 97 14.58 1.95 18.21
CA ASP A 97 15.24 0.83 18.86
C ASP A 97 16.66 0.65 18.29
N ASP A 98 17.68 1.10 19.02
CA ASP A 98 19.09 0.86 18.69
C ASP A 98 19.50 -0.56 19.14
N GLY A 99 19.07 -1.55 18.36
CA GLY A 99 19.39 -2.96 18.55
C GLY A 99 20.28 -3.50 17.44
N ALA A 100 21.45 -4.03 17.85
CA ALA A 100 22.38 -4.89 17.11
C ALA A 100 23.44 -4.19 16.24
N ASP A 101 24.70 -4.22 16.72
CA ASP A 101 25.82 -4.85 16.00
C ASP A 101 27.13 -4.65 16.79
N SER A 102 27.41 -5.58 17.71
CA SER A 102 28.72 -5.65 18.36
C SER A 102 29.16 -7.09 18.59
N GLU A 103 29.22 -7.88 17.52
CA GLU A 103 29.98 -9.14 17.49
C GLU A 103 30.69 -9.23 16.15
N PHE A 104 31.95 -8.80 16.05
CA PHE A 104 32.95 -9.38 15.16
C PHE A 104 34.27 -8.63 15.35
N LYS A 105 35.14 -9.14 16.23
CA LYS A 105 36.61 -9.02 16.13
C LYS A 105 37.29 -9.70 17.31
N LYS A 106 37.76 -10.94 17.10
CA LYS A 106 39.10 -11.41 17.50
C LYS A 106 39.23 -12.90 17.21
N ILE A 107 39.85 -13.24 16.09
CA ILE A 107 40.62 -14.47 15.98
C ILE A 107 41.99 -14.03 15.45
N GLN A 108 42.95 -13.89 16.37
CA GLN A 108 44.37 -13.88 16.04
C GLN A 108 44.85 -15.34 16.00
N PRO A 109 45.81 -15.67 15.13
CA PRO A 109 46.40 -17.00 15.07
C PRO A 109 47.41 -17.19 16.22
N VAL A 110 47.25 -18.30 16.95
CA VAL A 110 48.24 -18.85 17.88
C VAL A 110 49.38 -19.42 17.04
N LEU A 111 50.54 -18.77 17.08
CA LEU A 111 51.79 -19.26 16.55
C LEU A 111 52.88 -18.83 17.53
N SER A 112 53.07 -19.65 18.55
CA SER A 112 54.14 -19.49 19.51
C SER A 112 54.60 -20.88 19.98
N ASP A 113 55.89 -21.11 19.75
CA ASP A 113 56.81 -21.86 20.60
C ASP A 113 56.78 -23.40 20.53
N VAL A 114 57.56 -23.93 19.59
CA VAL A 114 58.21 -25.24 19.74
C VAL A 114 59.67 -24.94 20.12
N GLN A 115 59.94 -24.93 21.43
CA GLN A 115 61.30 -25.04 21.96
C GLN A 115 61.82 -26.45 21.68
N PHE A 116 62.95 -26.53 20.97
CA PHE A 116 63.76 -27.74 20.87
C PHE A 116 64.88 -27.64 21.92
N ASP A 117 64.67 -28.23 23.08
CA ASP A 117 65.74 -28.59 24.00
C ASP A 117 66.33 -29.93 23.52
N SER A 118 67.63 -29.92 23.21
CA SER A 118 68.39 -31.13 22.94
C SER A 118 69.83 -30.93 23.39
N GLU A 119 70.02 -31.02 24.71
CA GLU A 119 71.30 -31.41 25.31
C GLU A 119 71.21 -32.93 25.55
N GLU A 120 71.80 -33.71 24.64
CA GLU A 120 72.08 -35.14 24.88
C GLU A 120 73.60 -35.30 25.01
N ASP A 121 73.99 -35.77 26.19
CA ASP A 121 75.34 -36.12 26.58
C ASP A 121 75.92 -37.22 25.67
N VAL A 122 77.10 -36.94 25.10
CA VAL A 122 77.83 -37.87 24.23
C VAL A 122 78.83 -38.68 25.06
N GLU A 123 78.48 -39.93 25.38
CA GLU A 123 79.41 -40.94 25.87
C GLU A 123 80.30 -41.49 24.72
N PRO A 124 81.60 -41.75 24.98
CA PRO A 124 82.51 -42.28 23.96
C PRO A 124 82.34 -43.81 23.80
N LEU A 125 81.68 -44.23 22.71
CA LEU A 125 81.57 -45.63 22.31
C LEU A 125 82.90 -46.20 21.78
N GLN A 126 83.27 -47.33 22.36
CA GLN A 126 84.49 -48.08 22.11
C GLN A 126 84.45 -48.84 20.77
N ALA A 127 85.62 -48.86 20.12
CA ALA A 127 86.16 -49.85 19.18
C ALA A 127 85.16 -50.66 18.31
N LEU A 128 84.91 -50.16 17.10
CA LEU A 128 84.22 -50.89 16.03
C LEU A 128 85.15 -51.91 15.32
N PRO A 129 84.63 -53.07 14.90
CA PRO A 129 85.38 -54.08 14.16
C PRO A 129 85.70 -53.60 12.72
N LYS A 130 86.75 -54.17 12.12
CA LYS A 130 87.18 -53.88 10.75
C LYS A 130 86.07 -54.24 9.74
N VAL A 131 85.34 -53.24 9.28
CA VAL A 131 84.24 -53.39 8.31
C VAL A 131 84.73 -53.26 6.87
N ASN A 132 84.09 -54.00 5.98
CA ASN A 132 84.44 -54.13 4.56
C ASN A 132 83.95 -52.91 3.75
N TRP A 133 84.83 -51.92 3.56
CA TRP A 133 84.53 -50.61 2.95
C TRP A 133 83.93 -50.66 1.53
N GLN A 134 84.21 -51.69 0.74
CA GLN A 134 83.62 -51.84 -0.60
C GLN A 134 82.11 -52.13 -0.55
N LEU A 135 81.68 -52.94 0.43
CA LEU A 135 80.25 -53.25 0.60
C LEU A 135 79.48 -52.01 1.08
N TRP A 136 80.09 -51.21 1.95
CA TRP A 136 79.54 -49.94 2.45
C TRP A 136 79.41 -48.88 1.36
N GLY A 137 80.36 -48.78 0.42
CA GLY A 137 80.26 -47.86 -0.71
C GLY A 137 79.08 -48.16 -1.63
N MET A 138 78.82 -49.44 -1.93
CA MET A 138 77.67 -49.86 -2.75
C MET A 138 76.34 -49.66 -2.00
N LEU A 139 76.30 -49.95 -0.71
CA LEU A 139 75.14 -49.66 0.16
C LEU A 139 74.86 -48.15 0.26
N ALA A 140 75.89 -47.32 0.36
CA ALA A 140 75.75 -45.86 0.41
C ALA A 140 75.21 -45.29 -0.91
N MET A 141 75.69 -45.77 -2.07
CA MET A 141 75.18 -45.34 -3.38
C MET A 141 73.76 -45.83 -3.63
N ALA A 142 73.43 -47.07 -3.27
CA ALA A 142 72.06 -47.58 -3.33
C ALA A 142 71.12 -46.78 -2.40
N GLY A 143 71.61 -46.43 -1.20
CA GLY A 143 70.91 -45.56 -0.25
C GLY A 143 70.64 -44.16 -0.81
N LEU A 144 71.65 -43.53 -1.43
CA LEU A 144 71.50 -42.22 -2.08
C LEU A 144 70.51 -42.28 -3.26
N CYS A 145 70.56 -43.32 -4.09
CA CYS A 145 69.58 -43.52 -5.16
C CYS A 145 68.16 -43.68 -4.61
N LEU A 146 67.97 -44.45 -3.54
CA LEU A 146 66.68 -44.59 -2.87
C LEU A 146 66.20 -43.26 -2.29
N ILE A 147 67.08 -42.47 -1.67
CA ILE A 147 66.74 -41.15 -1.13
C ILE A 147 66.28 -40.21 -2.26
N VAL A 148 66.99 -40.18 -3.39
CA VAL A 148 66.61 -39.33 -4.55
C VAL A 148 65.27 -39.78 -5.14
N LEU A 149 65.02 -41.09 -5.25
CA LEU A 149 63.74 -41.62 -5.74
C LEU A 149 62.60 -41.31 -4.78
N VAL A 150 62.80 -41.47 -3.46
CA VAL A 150 61.81 -41.14 -2.44
C VAL A 150 61.53 -39.64 -2.42
N MET A 151 62.56 -38.78 -2.51
CA MET A 151 62.37 -37.33 -2.58
C MET A 151 61.64 -36.90 -3.85
N SER A 152 61.96 -37.50 -5.01
CA SER A 152 61.25 -37.24 -6.27
C SER A 152 59.78 -37.67 -6.20
N TRP A 153 59.51 -38.82 -5.58
CA TRP A 153 58.15 -39.33 -5.38
C TRP A 153 57.35 -38.47 -4.39
N VAL A 154 57.95 -38.05 -3.27
CA VAL A 154 57.35 -37.14 -2.29
C VAL A 154 57.09 -35.76 -2.91
N CYS A 155 58.00 -35.25 -3.75
CA CYS A 155 57.83 -33.98 -4.45
C CYS A 155 56.71 -34.07 -5.49
N SER A 156 56.64 -35.15 -6.26
CA SER A 156 55.54 -35.42 -7.20
C SER A 156 54.19 -35.58 -6.48
N SER A 157 54.15 -36.30 -5.36
CA SER A 157 52.93 -36.49 -4.57
C SER A 157 52.43 -35.17 -3.97
N ARG A 158 53.32 -34.34 -3.41
CA ARG A 158 52.97 -33.00 -2.92
C ARG A 158 52.53 -32.05 -4.03
N CYS A 159 53.17 -32.11 -5.20
CA CYS A 159 52.75 -31.30 -6.35
C CYS A 159 51.35 -31.72 -6.84
N SER A 160 51.09 -33.03 -6.95
CA SER A 160 49.78 -33.56 -7.34
C SER A 160 48.67 -33.16 -6.36
N ALA A 161 48.92 -33.26 -5.05
CA ALA A 161 47.97 -32.80 -4.04
C ALA A 161 47.68 -31.29 -4.14
N ARG A 162 48.71 -30.46 -4.35
CA ARG A 162 48.56 -29.01 -4.55
C ARG A 162 47.76 -28.68 -5.81
N ILE A 163 48.02 -29.35 -6.92
CA ILE A 163 47.28 -29.14 -8.17
C ILE A 163 45.80 -29.48 -7.98
N ASN A 164 45.48 -30.62 -7.35
CA ASN A 164 44.09 -30.99 -7.06
C ASN A 164 43.40 -29.95 -6.16
N THR A 165 44.09 -29.41 -5.14
CA THR A 165 43.51 -28.35 -4.29
C THR A 165 43.27 -27.05 -5.06
N LEU A 166 44.16 -26.68 -5.98
CA LEU A 166 44.01 -25.48 -6.81
C LEU A 166 42.88 -25.65 -7.83
N GLU A 167 42.75 -26.82 -8.47
CA GLU A 167 41.62 -27.13 -9.35
C GLU A 167 40.28 -27.07 -8.61
N GLN A 168 40.23 -27.56 -7.37
CA GLN A 168 39.03 -27.48 -6.53
C GLN A 168 38.71 -26.02 -6.18
N GLN A 169 39.72 -25.20 -5.85
CA GLN A 169 39.53 -23.77 -5.60
C GLN A 169 39.05 -23.01 -6.84
N ILE A 170 39.58 -23.31 -8.03
CA ILE A 170 39.12 -22.70 -9.29
C ILE A 170 37.65 -23.05 -9.56
N LYS A 171 37.25 -24.32 -9.37
CA LYS A 171 35.85 -24.74 -9.53
C LYS A 171 34.92 -24.05 -8.52
N ASN A 172 35.34 -23.96 -7.25
CA ASN A 172 34.57 -23.27 -6.22
C ASN A 172 34.43 -21.77 -6.51
N ASN A 173 35.49 -21.12 -7.01
CA ASN A 173 35.47 -19.72 -7.40
C ASN A 173 34.60 -19.48 -8.65
N GLY A 174 34.59 -20.41 -9.61
CA GLY A 174 33.67 -20.37 -10.75
C GLY A 174 32.20 -20.45 -10.32
N ALA A 175 31.87 -21.37 -9.41
CA ALA A 175 30.53 -21.48 -8.84
C ALA A 175 30.12 -20.26 -7.99
N ALA A 176 31.10 -19.59 -7.37
CA ALA A 176 30.86 -18.32 -6.69
C ALA A 176 30.55 -17.18 -7.68
N GLY A 177 31.23 -17.16 -8.84
CA GLY A 177 30.96 -16.23 -9.93
C GLY A 177 29.53 -16.35 -10.47
N GLU A 178 29.06 -17.57 -10.77
CA GLU A 178 27.69 -17.77 -11.27
C GLU A 178 26.62 -17.34 -10.25
N LYS A 179 26.88 -17.53 -8.94
CA LYS A 179 25.99 -17.03 -7.88
C LYS A 179 25.98 -15.51 -7.81
N LEU A 180 27.13 -14.87 -8.03
CA LEU A 180 27.24 -13.41 -8.09
C LEU A 180 26.43 -12.86 -9.26
N ASP A 181 26.58 -13.43 -10.46
CA ASP A 181 25.83 -13.02 -11.66
C ASP A 181 24.31 -13.19 -11.47
N LEU A 182 23.89 -14.27 -10.78
CA LEU A 182 22.47 -14.47 -10.46
C LEU A 182 21.94 -13.41 -9.48
N LEU A 183 22.75 -13.04 -8.48
CA LEU A 183 22.40 -11.97 -7.54
C LEU A 183 22.35 -10.62 -8.23
N GLU A 184 23.28 -10.33 -9.13
CA GLU A 184 23.30 -9.09 -9.93
C GLU A 184 22.03 -8.97 -10.77
N ARG A 185 21.67 -10.01 -11.55
CA ARG A 185 20.41 -10.00 -12.33
C ARG A 185 19.17 -9.86 -11.44
N ARG A 186 19.17 -10.47 -10.26
CA ARG A 186 18.06 -10.33 -9.30
C ARG A 186 17.98 -8.90 -8.75
N LEU A 187 19.11 -8.27 -8.46
CA LEU A 187 19.20 -6.88 -8.03
C LEU A 187 18.72 -5.92 -9.12
N GLU A 188 19.12 -6.13 -10.39
CA GLU A 188 18.63 -5.36 -11.53
C GLU A 188 17.11 -5.49 -11.71
N GLY A 189 16.57 -6.71 -11.51
CA GLY A 189 15.13 -6.95 -11.50
C GLY A 189 14.41 -6.17 -10.41
N MET A 190 14.91 -6.23 -9.17
CA MET A 190 14.35 -5.47 -8.05
C MET A 190 14.46 -3.96 -8.24
N LEU A 191 15.57 -3.45 -8.77
CA LEU A 191 15.74 -2.02 -9.09
C LEU A 191 14.72 -1.57 -10.14
N SER A 192 14.48 -2.37 -11.18
CA SER A 192 13.47 -2.08 -12.21
C SER A 192 12.06 -2.05 -11.63
N GLU A 193 11.73 -2.95 -10.70
CA GLU A 193 10.45 -2.96 -9.99
C GLU A 193 10.29 -1.74 -9.07
N ILE A 194 11.33 -1.38 -8.32
CA ILE A 194 11.34 -0.18 -7.45
C ILE A 194 11.10 1.08 -8.28
N MET A 195 11.76 1.22 -9.43
CA MET A 195 11.55 2.37 -10.32
C MET A 195 10.12 2.46 -10.85
N ARG A 196 9.49 1.32 -11.19
CA ARG A 196 8.08 1.28 -11.60
C ARG A 196 7.14 1.65 -10.44
N VAL A 197 7.44 1.19 -9.22
CA VAL A 197 6.65 1.54 -8.03
C VAL A 197 6.76 3.03 -7.74
N ARG A 198 7.95 3.61 -7.85
CA ARG A 198 8.18 5.06 -7.72
C ARG A 198 7.34 5.87 -8.73
N GLU A 199 7.37 5.50 -10.01
CA GLU A 199 6.57 6.18 -11.03
C GLU A 199 5.06 6.10 -10.73
N ARG A 200 4.59 4.97 -10.20
CA ARG A 200 3.19 4.81 -9.78
C ARG A 200 2.85 5.67 -8.57
N LEU A 201 3.76 5.81 -7.61
CA LEU A 201 3.59 6.70 -6.45
C LEU A 201 3.50 8.16 -6.88
N GLU A 202 4.38 8.61 -7.78
CA GLU A 202 4.33 9.98 -8.32
C GLU A 202 2.99 10.27 -9.03
N LYS A 203 2.42 9.28 -9.75
CA LYS A 203 1.07 9.41 -10.34
C LYS A 203 -0.04 9.48 -9.28
N VAL A 204 0.07 8.72 -8.20
CA VAL A 204 -0.90 8.75 -7.09
C VAL A 204 -0.85 10.11 -6.38
N GLU A 205 0.34 10.64 -6.12
CA GLU A 205 0.53 11.97 -5.53
C GLU A 205 -0.07 13.08 -6.42
N GLN A 206 0.12 13.00 -7.73
CA GLN A 206 -0.53 13.93 -8.66
C GLN A 206 -2.06 13.84 -8.63
N LEU A 207 -2.61 12.63 -8.51
CA LEU A 207 -4.07 12.43 -8.40
C LEU A 207 -4.59 13.00 -7.08
N GLU A 208 -3.91 12.75 -5.97
CA GLU A 208 -4.24 13.30 -4.66
C GLU A 208 -4.28 14.84 -4.70
N ASN A 209 -3.27 15.47 -5.31
CA ASN A 209 -3.24 16.92 -5.48
C ASN A 209 -4.43 17.43 -6.32
N ARG A 210 -4.86 16.71 -7.35
CA ARG A 210 -6.06 17.06 -8.14
C ARG A 210 -7.35 16.89 -7.33
N PHE A 211 -7.47 15.83 -6.54
CA PHE A 211 -8.62 15.65 -5.65
C PHE A 211 -8.69 16.75 -4.59
N ASN A 212 -7.56 17.10 -3.97
CA ASN A 212 -7.49 18.20 -3.01
C ASN A 212 -7.85 19.55 -3.64
N ALA A 213 -7.47 19.80 -4.89
CA ALA A 213 -7.89 21.00 -5.61
C ALA A 213 -9.40 21.04 -5.87
N ARG A 214 -9.99 19.92 -6.31
CA ARG A 214 -11.45 19.81 -6.52
C ARG A 214 -12.23 19.98 -5.23
N LEU A 215 -11.78 19.35 -4.14
CA LEU A 215 -12.41 19.50 -2.84
C LEU A 215 -12.39 20.97 -2.39
N LYS A 216 -11.28 21.69 -2.56
CA LYS A 216 -11.22 23.14 -2.26
C LYS A 216 -12.19 23.97 -3.11
N GLU A 217 -12.37 23.60 -4.38
CA GLU A 217 -13.33 24.28 -5.26
C GLU A 217 -14.77 24.01 -4.80
N GLU A 218 -15.12 22.76 -4.51
CA GLU A 218 -16.44 22.37 -4.00
C GLU A 218 -16.76 23.02 -2.66
N THR A 219 -15.80 23.10 -1.73
CA THR A 219 -16.01 23.80 -0.45
C THR A 219 -16.26 25.29 -0.68
N SER A 220 -15.51 25.94 -1.58
CA SER A 220 -15.73 27.35 -1.91
C SER A 220 -17.08 27.61 -2.60
N ALA A 221 -17.57 26.64 -3.40
CA ALA A 221 -18.86 26.72 -4.05
C ALA A 221 -19.99 26.53 -3.03
N LEU A 222 -19.83 25.60 -2.09
CA LEU A 222 -20.77 25.39 -1.01
C LEU A 222 -20.89 26.62 -0.10
N GLU A 223 -19.78 27.26 0.26
CA GLU A 223 -19.77 28.51 1.04
C GLU A 223 -20.53 29.64 0.31
N ARG A 224 -20.31 29.80 -1.00
CA ARG A 224 -21.04 30.77 -1.82
C ARG A 224 -22.54 30.48 -1.86
N ASN A 225 -22.92 29.21 -2.02
CA ASN A 225 -24.32 28.81 -2.00
C ASN A 225 -24.97 29.04 -0.63
N GLN A 226 -24.24 28.75 0.46
CA GLN A 226 -24.70 29.02 1.83
C GLN A 226 -24.91 30.53 2.07
N GLN A 227 -24.01 31.37 1.57
CA GLN A 227 -24.14 32.83 1.65
C GLN A 227 -25.34 33.34 0.83
N ALA A 228 -25.54 32.81 -0.37
CA ALA A 228 -26.69 33.13 -1.21
C ALA A 228 -28.01 32.76 -0.53
N LEU A 229 -28.10 31.55 0.04
CA LEU A 229 -29.27 31.10 0.79
C LEU A 229 -29.53 31.99 2.01
N SER A 230 -28.50 32.35 2.77
CA SER A 230 -28.62 33.28 3.90
C SER A 230 -29.17 34.64 3.47
N SER A 231 -28.74 35.16 2.31
CA SER A 231 -29.27 36.41 1.76
C SER A 231 -30.74 36.29 1.34
N GLN A 232 -31.15 35.15 0.76
CA GLN A 232 -32.53 34.88 0.36
C GLN A 232 -33.46 34.81 1.58
N VAL A 233 -33.03 34.15 2.67
CA VAL A 233 -33.77 34.10 3.92
C VAL A 233 -33.98 35.50 4.49
N LYS A 234 -32.94 36.36 4.48
CA LYS A 234 -33.08 37.77 4.91
C LYS A 234 -34.10 38.54 4.09
N ILE A 235 -34.10 38.36 2.76
CA ILE A 235 -35.07 38.99 1.87
C ILE A 235 -36.48 38.50 2.18
N GLN A 236 -36.67 37.20 2.40
CA GLN A 236 -37.98 36.63 2.75
C GLN A 236 -38.49 37.16 4.09
N ASN A 237 -37.63 37.26 5.11
CA ASN A 237 -37.98 37.86 6.39
C ASN A 237 -38.42 39.32 6.23
N SER A 238 -37.69 40.11 5.44
CA SER A 238 -38.09 41.50 5.15
C SER A 238 -39.45 41.58 4.43
N LYS A 239 -39.75 40.65 3.51
CA LYS A 239 -41.07 40.57 2.87
C LYS A 239 -42.18 40.22 3.86
N LEU A 240 -41.93 39.28 4.77
CA LEU A 240 -42.88 38.93 5.84
C LEU A 240 -43.17 40.15 6.73
N GLU A 241 -42.14 40.90 7.13
CA GLU A 241 -42.32 42.13 7.90
C GLU A 241 -43.15 43.19 7.15
N MET A 242 -43.00 43.30 5.82
CA MET A 242 -43.84 44.19 5.01
C MET A 242 -45.28 43.71 4.97
N PHE A 243 -45.52 42.40 4.79
CA PHE A 243 -46.87 41.84 4.84
C PHE A 243 -47.53 42.06 6.21
N ASP A 244 -46.80 41.91 7.31
CA ASP A 244 -47.31 42.17 8.66
C ASP A 244 -47.66 43.65 8.90
N ARG A 245 -46.97 44.58 8.23
CA ARG A 245 -47.33 46.01 8.24
C ARG A 245 -48.62 46.25 7.45
N LEU A 246 -48.71 45.71 6.24
CA LEU A 246 -49.91 45.84 5.39
C LEU A 246 -51.16 45.22 6.05
N ALA A 247 -51.01 44.08 6.72
CA ALA A 247 -52.10 43.45 7.45
C ALA A 247 -52.65 44.35 8.57
N ARG A 248 -51.76 45.04 9.30
CA ARG A 248 -52.16 46.02 10.34
C ARG A 248 -52.86 47.24 9.75
N GLU A 249 -52.34 47.79 8.65
CA GLU A 249 -53.00 48.91 7.95
C GLU A 249 -54.40 48.53 7.45
N LEU A 250 -54.56 47.33 6.89
CA LEU A 250 -55.87 46.80 6.49
C LEU A 250 -56.82 46.64 7.68
N GLU A 251 -56.33 46.15 8.82
CA GLU A 251 -57.13 46.04 10.05
C GLU A 251 -57.61 47.42 10.53
N GLU A 252 -56.76 48.44 10.46
CA GLU A 252 -57.13 49.82 10.79
C GLU A 252 -58.18 50.40 9.83
N VAL A 253 -58.03 50.17 8.53
CA VAL A 253 -59.02 50.60 7.52
C VAL A 253 -60.37 49.93 7.77
N LEU A 254 -60.39 48.63 8.07
CA LEU A 254 -61.61 47.89 8.41
C LEU A 254 -62.28 48.44 9.66
N LYS A 255 -61.52 48.80 10.70
CA LYS A 255 -62.05 49.45 11.91
C LYS A 255 -62.71 50.79 11.57
N ARG A 256 -62.07 51.63 10.76
CA ARG A 256 -62.63 52.93 10.33
C ARG A 256 -63.92 52.78 9.53
N LEU A 257 -63.96 51.84 8.59
CA LEU A 257 -65.17 51.56 7.79
C LEU A 257 -66.34 51.11 8.69
N ASN A 258 -66.08 50.24 9.66
CA ASN A 258 -67.11 49.80 10.62
C ASN A 258 -67.61 50.95 11.50
N GLU A 259 -66.75 51.89 11.87
CA GLU A 259 -67.17 53.11 12.57
C GLU A 259 -68.03 54.04 11.69
N GLU A 260 -67.69 54.20 10.42
CA GLU A 260 -68.50 54.98 9.48
C GLU A 260 -69.86 54.35 9.21
N GLU A 261 -69.91 53.03 9.06
CA GLU A 261 -71.15 52.27 8.93
C GLU A 261 -72.08 52.50 10.14
N LYS A 262 -71.55 52.38 11.36
CA LYS A 262 -72.31 52.69 12.59
C LYS A 262 -72.84 54.13 12.62
N LYS A 263 -72.02 55.11 12.21
CA LYS A 263 -72.45 56.52 12.14
C LYS A 263 -73.58 56.72 11.13
N LEU A 264 -73.50 56.07 9.97
CA LEU A 264 -74.54 56.13 8.94
C LEU A 264 -75.84 55.49 9.43
N ASP A 265 -75.76 54.35 10.10
CA ASP A 265 -76.90 53.68 10.73
C ASP A 265 -77.61 54.57 11.75
N ASP A 266 -76.85 55.20 12.65
CA ASP A 266 -77.40 56.08 13.66
C ASP A 266 -78.00 57.35 13.05
N ALA A 267 -77.36 57.92 12.02
CA ALA A 267 -77.92 59.02 11.24
C ALA A 267 -79.21 58.63 10.50
N GLY A 268 -79.29 57.40 9.99
CA GLY A 268 -80.50 56.81 9.41
C GLY A 268 -81.63 56.69 10.45
N ARG A 269 -81.33 56.13 11.63
CA ARG A 269 -82.27 56.04 12.76
C ARG A 269 -82.79 57.41 13.20
N MET A 270 -81.93 58.43 13.28
CA MET A 270 -82.32 59.80 13.63
C MET A 270 -83.26 60.43 12.60
N ARG A 271 -83.04 60.18 11.31
CA ARG A 271 -83.93 60.65 10.23
C ARG A 271 -85.33 60.02 10.31
N ILE A 272 -85.41 58.73 10.64
CA ILE A 272 -86.71 58.03 10.82
C ILE A 272 -87.47 58.63 12.02
N ARG A 273 -86.79 58.88 13.14
CA ARG A 273 -87.41 59.50 14.33
C ARG A 273 -87.98 60.90 14.05
N ARG A 274 -87.34 61.71 13.20
CA ARG A 274 -87.83 63.06 12.85
C ARG A 274 -89.08 63.06 11.94
N ARG A 275 -89.39 61.94 11.29
CA ARG A 275 -90.55 61.82 10.38
C ARG A 275 -91.81 61.26 11.05
N ARG A 276 -91.69 60.74 12.27
CA ARG A 276 -92.80 60.30 13.11
C ARG A 276 -93.19 61.42 14.06
#